data_AF-A0A6N2AIR9-F1
#
_entry.id   AF-A0A6N2AIR9-F1
#
_cell.length_a   1.000
_cell.length_b   1.000
_cell.length_c   1.000
_cell.angle_alpha   90.00
_cell.angle_beta   90.00
_cell.angle_gamma   90.00
#
_symmetry.space_group_name_H-M   'P 1'
#
loop_
_entity.id
_entity.type
_entity.pdbx_description
1 polymer ?
#
loop_
_entity_poly.entity_id
_entity_poly.type
_entity_poly.pdbx_seq_one_letter_code
_entity_poly.pdbx_strand_id
1 'polypeptide(L)'
;MDGCSFSIQGVKVSLSAKALSGTTSLDLDVLHLIWTVEKLEHQLNVIDQRWKRSRASALASLKLGNKQVALKCAREMKLASLSREKCTALLNRVEEVLAVIADAEASKEVAEAIRIGTQAIKENGINYDEVELCLQELNECIESQKQIEEILGSNAAGAEIEDEDIEEELKELEMNFAEVPTQTSTGVDAVVAGTQGTADALSESLSKLHLTHNARKDLEAEHAVESMGAMSKDGNREAVLS
;
A
#
# COMPACT_ATOMS: atom_id res chain seq x y z
N MET A 1 25.01 -40.60 -17.39
CA MET A 1 23.78 -40.46 -16.59
C MET A 1 23.60 -38.97 -16.45
N ASP A 2 22.99 -38.37 -17.46
CA ASP A 2 22.92 -36.93 -17.55
C ASP A 2 21.86 -36.46 -16.56
N GLY A 3 22.33 -35.78 -15.52
CA GLY A 3 21.45 -35.16 -14.55
C GLY A 3 20.68 -34.06 -15.27
N CYS A 4 19.44 -34.33 -15.66
CA CYS A 4 18.50 -33.29 -16.05
C CYS A 4 18.37 -32.33 -14.87
N SER A 5 19.13 -31.23 -14.93
CA SER A 5 19.01 -30.13 -13.99
C SER A 5 17.67 -29.45 -14.28
N PHE A 6 16.62 -29.91 -13.59
CA PHE A 6 15.30 -29.30 -13.67
C PHE A 6 15.40 -27.90 -13.06
N SER A 7 15.55 -26.89 -13.92
CA SER A 7 15.51 -25.49 -13.54
C SER A 7 14.09 -25.12 -13.13
N ILE A 8 13.89 -24.85 -11.85
CA ILE A 8 12.66 -24.24 -11.34
C ILE A 8 12.65 -22.77 -11.79
N GLN A 9 11.50 -22.31 -12.28
CA GLN A 9 11.31 -20.92 -12.66
C GLN A 9 9.98 -20.44 -12.07
N GLY A 10 9.99 -19.21 -11.55
CA GLY A 10 8.81 -18.57 -10.95
C GLY A 10 8.73 -17.11 -11.36
N VAL A 11 7.57 -16.50 -11.16
CA VAL A 11 7.30 -15.09 -11.46
C VAL A 11 6.82 -14.40 -10.18
N LYS A 12 7.58 -13.41 -9.71
CA LYS A 12 7.18 -12.57 -8.57
C LYS A 12 6.28 -11.44 -9.10
N VAL A 13 5.08 -11.31 -8.53
CA VAL A 13 4.07 -10.31 -8.93
C VAL A 13 3.70 -9.42 -7.76
N SER A 14 3.35 -8.16 -8.04
CA SER A 14 2.75 -7.23 -7.07
C SER A 14 1.37 -6.83 -7.55
N LEU A 15 0.40 -6.81 -6.64
CA LEU A 15 -0.92 -6.22 -6.85
C LEU A 15 -0.97 -4.73 -6.46
N SER A 16 0.13 -4.19 -5.92
CA SER A 16 0.30 -2.78 -5.57
C SER A 16 1.11 -2.05 -6.63
N ALA A 17 0.77 -0.78 -6.88
CA ALA A 17 1.53 0.13 -7.74
C ALA A 17 2.93 0.48 -7.19
N LYS A 18 3.25 0.09 -5.96
CA LYS A 18 4.60 0.21 -5.40
C LYS A 18 5.57 -0.71 -6.14
N ALA A 19 6.66 -0.14 -6.65
CA ALA A 19 7.72 -0.91 -7.30
C ALA A 19 8.26 -2.01 -6.36
N LEU A 20 8.32 -3.24 -6.87
CA LEU A 20 8.94 -4.34 -6.17
C LEU A 20 10.45 -4.14 -6.06
N SER A 21 11.01 -4.45 -4.90
CA SER A 21 12.42 -4.83 -4.83
C SER A 21 12.66 -6.05 -5.73
N GLY A 22 13.81 -6.08 -6.41
CA GLY A 22 14.19 -7.21 -7.27
C GLY A 22 14.17 -8.54 -6.51
N THR A 23 14.07 -9.65 -7.26
CA THR A 23 14.07 -11.02 -6.69
C THR A 23 15.23 -11.21 -5.73
N THR A 24 14.91 -11.48 -4.47
CA THR A 24 15.87 -11.69 -3.39
C THR A 24 16.31 -13.16 -3.33
N SER A 25 17.39 -13.46 -2.59
CA SER A 25 17.76 -14.86 -2.31
C SER A 25 16.62 -15.60 -1.61
N LEU A 26 15.94 -14.95 -0.67
CA LEU A 26 14.83 -15.53 0.08
C LEU A 26 13.66 -15.92 -0.82
N ASP A 27 13.35 -15.11 -1.85
CA ASP A 27 12.32 -15.46 -2.84
C ASP A 27 12.65 -16.77 -3.58
N LEU A 28 13.94 -16.98 -3.90
CA LEU A 28 14.42 -18.20 -4.56
C LEU A 28 14.39 -19.39 -3.59
N ASP A 29 14.83 -19.20 -2.35
CA ASP A 29 14.84 -20.24 -1.32
C ASP A 29 13.41 -20.71 -0.98
N VAL A 30 12.46 -19.79 -0.84
CA VAL A 30 11.02 -20.08 -0.66
C VAL A 30 10.45 -20.83 -1.86
N LEU A 31 10.77 -20.40 -3.10
CA LEU A 31 10.33 -21.09 -4.32
C LEU A 31 10.85 -22.54 -4.40
N HIS A 32 12.12 -22.76 -4.06
CA HIS A 32 12.71 -24.10 -3.96
C HIS A 32 12.04 -24.96 -2.89
N LEU A 33 11.65 -24.35 -1.76
CA LEU A 33 11.02 -25.04 -0.65
C LEU A 33 9.57 -25.43 -0.97
N ILE A 34 8.80 -24.56 -1.63
CA ILE A 34 7.47 -24.85 -2.18
C ILE A 34 7.53 -25.97 -3.22
N TRP A 35 8.46 -25.91 -4.18
CA TRP A 35 8.65 -27.00 -5.14
C TRP A 35 9.01 -28.34 -4.46
N THR A 36 9.74 -28.28 -3.35
CA THR A 36 10.07 -29.47 -2.55
C THR A 36 8.82 -30.06 -1.89
N VAL A 37 7.88 -29.24 -1.41
CA VAL A 37 6.54 -29.68 -0.96
C VAL A 37 5.82 -30.42 -2.07
N GLU A 38 5.61 -29.79 -3.23
CA GLU A 38 4.92 -30.40 -4.37
C GLU A 38 5.55 -31.73 -4.79
N LYS A 39 6.90 -31.80 -4.75
CA LYS A 39 7.64 -33.02 -5.09
C LYS A 39 7.43 -34.13 -4.07
N LEU A 40 7.36 -33.81 -2.78
CA LEU A 40 7.09 -34.77 -1.70
C LEU A 40 5.63 -35.24 -1.73
N GLU A 41 4.67 -34.35 -1.95
CA GLU A 41 3.26 -34.73 -2.15
C GLU A 41 3.08 -35.67 -3.35
N HIS A 42 3.75 -35.39 -4.46
CA HIS A 42 3.75 -36.27 -5.63
C HIS A 42 4.35 -37.65 -5.30
N GLN A 43 5.47 -37.70 -4.58
CA GLN A 43 6.04 -38.98 -4.11
C GLN A 43 5.09 -39.73 -3.18
N LEU A 44 4.40 -39.02 -2.28
CA LEU A 44 3.42 -39.59 -1.35
C LEU A 44 2.24 -40.22 -2.11
N ASN A 45 1.73 -39.56 -3.14
CA ASN A 45 0.70 -40.11 -4.04
C ASN A 45 1.20 -41.37 -4.76
N VAL A 46 2.41 -41.34 -5.35
CA VAL A 46 3.00 -42.53 -6.00
C VAL A 46 3.14 -43.72 -5.03
N ILE A 47 3.55 -43.47 -3.78
CA ILE A 47 3.63 -44.48 -2.71
C ILE A 47 2.24 -45.02 -2.37
N ASP A 48 1.22 -44.16 -2.23
CA ASP A 48 -0.15 -44.56 -1.94
C ASP A 48 -0.77 -45.41 -3.07
N GLN A 49 -0.54 -45.04 -4.33
CA GLN A 49 -0.96 -45.83 -5.49
C GLN A 49 -0.21 -47.18 -5.58
N ARG A 50 1.05 -47.24 -5.16
CA ARG A 50 1.79 -48.51 -5.04
C ARG A 50 1.20 -49.38 -3.94
N TRP A 51 0.91 -48.81 -2.77
CA TRP A 51 0.28 -49.52 -1.65
C TRP A 51 -1.09 -50.09 -2.02
N LYS A 52 -1.94 -49.30 -2.69
CA LYS A 52 -3.24 -49.73 -3.23
C LYS A 52 -3.11 -50.92 -4.18
N ARG A 53 -2.14 -50.89 -5.12
CA ARG A 53 -1.86 -52.00 -6.05
C ARG A 53 -1.36 -53.26 -5.34
N SER A 54 -0.39 -53.16 -4.43
CA SER A 54 0.09 -54.32 -3.66
C SER A 54 -1.02 -54.89 -2.76
N ARG A 55 -1.93 -54.06 -2.20
CA ARG A 55 -3.11 -54.51 -1.46
C ARG A 55 -4.10 -55.30 -2.34
N ALA A 56 -4.42 -54.79 -3.54
CA ALA A 56 -5.29 -55.50 -4.47
C ALA A 56 -4.69 -56.85 -4.89
N SER A 57 -3.39 -56.89 -5.19
CA SER A 57 -2.67 -58.12 -5.54
C SER A 57 -2.61 -59.13 -4.39
N ALA A 58 -2.39 -58.66 -3.16
CA ALA A 58 -2.41 -59.51 -1.97
C ALA A 58 -3.78 -60.17 -1.75
N LEU A 59 -4.87 -59.40 -1.90
CA LEU A 59 -6.24 -59.90 -1.77
C LEU A 59 -6.60 -60.89 -2.89
N ALA A 60 -6.21 -60.63 -4.13
CA ALA A 60 -6.40 -61.56 -5.23
C ALA A 60 -5.63 -62.88 -5.01
N SER A 61 -4.37 -62.79 -4.60
CA SER A 61 -3.53 -63.96 -4.30
C SER A 61 -4.08 -64.80 -3.15
N LEU A 62 -4.65 -64.16 -2.12
CA LEU A 62 -5.30 -64.85 -1.00
C LEU A 62 -6.56 -65.60 -1.45
N LYS A 63 -7.40 -64.99 -2.31
CA LYS A 63 -8.57 -65.66 -2.91
C LYS A 63 -8.20 -66.87 -3.77
N LEU A 64 -7.05 -66.81 -4.44
CA LEU A 64 -6.47 -67.90 -5.24
C LEU A 64 -5.71 -68.94 -4.40
N GLY A 65 -5.69 -68.82 -3.07
CA GLY A 65 -4.97 -69.74 -2.17
C GLY A 65 -3.43 -69.61 -2.20
N ASN A 66 -2.87 -68.69 -3.01
CA ASN A 66 -1.43 -68.53 -3.16
C ASN A 66 -0.83 -67.70 -2.02
N LYS A 67 -0.59 -68.37 -0.89
CA LYS A 67 -0.02 -67.79 0.33
C LYS A 67 1.35 -67.14 0.12
N GLN A 68 2.19 -67.67 -0.78
CA GLN A 68 3.55 -67.16 -1.00
C GLN A 68 3.55 -65.80 -1.72
N VAL A 69 2.71 -65.64 -2.75
CA VAL A 69 2.55 -64.34 -3.43
C VAL A 69 1.85 -63.34 -2.53
N ALA A 70 0.81 -63.74 -1.79
CA ALA A 70 0.15 -62.88 -0.81
C ALA A 70 1.14 -62.34 0.25
N LEU A 71 2.04 -63.18 0.76
CA LEU A 71 3.07 -62.79 1.72
C LEU A 71 4.11 -61.83 1.11
N LYS A 72 4.50 -62.02 -0.16
CA LYS A 72 5.35 -61.06 -0.89
C LYS A 72 4.68 -59.68 -0.98
N CYS A 73 3.42 -59.63 -1.43
CA CYS A 73 2.68 -58.37 -1.54
C CYS A 73 2.46 -57.70 -0.16
N ALA A 74 2.26 -58.47 0.91
CA ALA A 74 2.20 -57.93 2.27
C ALA A 74 3.52 -57.28 2.73
N ARG A 75 4.68 -57.86 2.36
CA ARG A 75 6.00 -57.24 2.60
C ARG A 75 6.15 -55.93 1.82
N GLU A 76 5.72 -55.90 0.55
CA GLU A 76 5.72 -54.69 -0.28
C GLU A 76 4.81 -53.59 0.31
N MET A 77 3.64 -53.93 0.83
CA MET A 77 2.76 -52.99 1.53
C MET A 77 3.41 -52.41 2.79
N LYS A 78 4.10 -53.24 3.59
CA LYS A 78 4.81 -52.76 4.80
C LYS A 78 5.96 -51.82 4.43
N LEU A 79 6.73 -52.14 3.40
CA LEU A 79 7.78 -51.24 2.88
C LEU A 79 7.19 -49.92 2.35
N ALA A 80 6.04 -49.97 1.66
CA ALA A 80 5.34 -48.78 1.19
C ALA A 80 4.85 -47.90 2.36
N SER A 81 4.33 -48.48 3.44
CA SER A 81 3.96 -47.75 4.68
C SER A 81 5.16 -47.03 5.28
N LEU A 82 6.27 -47.73 5.47
CA LEU A 82 7.51 -47.14 6.03
C LEU A 82 8.07 -46.03 5.13
N SER A 83 7.95 -46.13 3.80
CA SER A 83 8.30 -45.02 2.90
C SER A 83 7.32 -43.85 2.97
N ARG A 84 6.02 -44.11 3.18
CA ARG A 84 4.99 -43.09 3.37
C ARG A 84 5.29 -42.27 4.63
N GLU A 85 5.50 -42.95 5.75
CA GLU A 85 5.81 -42.34 7.06
C GLU A 85 7.03 -41.43 6.98
N LYS A 86 8.11 -41.87 6.32
CA LYS A 86 9.31 -41.05 6.08
C LYS A 86 9.04 -39.83 5.18
N CYS A 87 8.27 -40.01 4.11
CA CYS A 87 7.93 -38.94 3.18
C CYS A 87 7.05 -37.88 3.85
N THR A 88 6.03 -38.29 4.61
CA THR A 88 5.20 -37.39 5.42
C THR A 88 6.00 -36.67 6.51
N ALA A 89 6.90 -37.36 7.23
CA ALA A 89 7.73 -36.69 8.23
C ALA A 89 8.65 -35.61 7.63
N LEU A 90 9.14 -35.82 6.41
CA LEU A 90 9.96 -34.82 5.70
C LEU A 90 9.11 -33.66 5.16
N LEU A 91 7.91 -33.96 4.63
CA LEU A 91 6.93 -32.96 4.18
C LEU A 91 6.54 -32.01 5.32
N ASN A 92 6.09 -32.56 6.45
CA ASN A 92 5.70 -31.77 7.63
C ASN A 92 6.82 -30.82 8.09
N ARG A 93 8.08 -31.26 8.02
CA ARG A 93 9.24 -30.44 8.39
C ARG A 93 9.53 -29.33 7.39
N VAL A 94 9.26 -29.55 6.10
CA VAL A 94 9.39 -28.53 5.06
C VAL A 94 8.28 -27.48 5.22
N GLU A 95 7.05 -27.90 5.50
CA GLU A 95 5.91 -27.02 5.80
C GLU A 95 6.14 -26.19 7.08
N GLU A 96 6.70 -26.79 8.14
CA GLU A 96 7.12 -26.09 9.36
C GLU A 96 8.14 -24.97 9.06
N VAL A 97 9.13 -25.23 8.22
CA VAL A 97 10.12 -24.21 7.82
C VAL A 97 9.48 -23.10 6.98
N LEU A 98 8.55 -23.43 6.07
CA LEU A 98 7.78 -22.42 5.32
C LEU A 98 6.96 -21.50 6.25
N ALA A 99 6.31 -22.06 7.26
CA ALA A 99 5.56 -21.29 8.26
C ALA A 99 6.47 -20.34 9.05
N VAL A 100 7.61 -20.84 9.55
CA VAL A 100 8.59 -20.01 10.29
C VAL A 100 9.17 -18.88 9.41
N ILE A 101 9.36 -19.11 8.11
CA ILE A 101 9.77 -18.04 7.18
C ILE A 101 8.68 -16.97 7.06
N ALA A 102 7.43 -17.37 6.85
CA ALA A 102 6.30 -16.43 6.72
C ALA A 102 6.11 -15.59 8.00
N ASP A 103 6.19 -16.21 9.17
CA ASP A 103 6.12 -15.51 10.47
C ASP A 103 7.28 -14.51 10.65
N ALA A 104 8.49 -14.87 10.19
CA ALA A 104 9.66 -13.99 10.23
C ALA A 104 9.56 -12.82 9.23
N GLU A 105 8.99 -13.04 8.04
CA GLU A 105 8.72 -11.97 7.07
C GLU A 105 7.68 -10.98 7.61
N ALA A 106 6.56 -11.45 8.13
CA ALA A 106 5.55 -10.60 8.77
C ALA A 106 6.14 -9.81 9.96
N SER A 107 6.94 -10.47 10.80
CA SER A 107 7.63 -9.82 11.92
C SER A 107 8.60 -8.73 11.46
N LYS A 108 9.30 -8.94 10.34
CA LYS A 108 10.20 -7.96 9.72
C LYS A 108 9.44 -6.74 9.18
N GLU A 109 8.29 -6.93 8.55
CA GLU A 109 7.46 -5.80 8.08
C GLU A 109 6.96 -4.94 9.25
N VAL A 110 6.52 -5.56 10.34
CA VAL A 110 6.11 -4.85 11.57
C VAL A 110 7.31 -4.11 12.18
N ALA A 111 8.48 -4.74 12.27
CA ALA A 111 9.69 -4.11 12.80
C ALA A 111 10.12 -2.89 11.97
N GLU A 112 10.04 -2.96 10.64
CA GLU A 112 10.32 -1.82 9.76
C GLU A 112 9.30 -0.68 9.94
N ALA A 113 8.01 -0.99 10.09
CA ALA A 113 6.98 0.03 10.38
C ALA A 113 7.25 0.75 11.73
N ILE A 114 7.60 0.00 12.78
CA ILE A 114 7.99 0.56 14.09
C ILE A 114 9.25 1.41 13.96
N ARG A 115 10.26 0.95 13.21
CA ARG A 115 11.52 1.69 12.96
C ARG A 115 11.25 3.03 12.27
N ILE A 116 10.40 3.04 11.24
CA ILE A 116 10.00 4.25 10.51
C ILE A 116 9.24 5.21 11.44
N GLY A 117 8.25 4.72 12.21
CA GLY A 117 7.52 5.55 13.16
C GLY A 117 8.41 6.16 14.26
N THR A 118 9.34 5.37 14.81
CA THR A 118 10.30 5.83 15.82
C THR A 118 11.26 6.89 15.25
N GLN A 119 11.73 6.70 14.01
CA GLN A 119 12.57 7.68 13.33
C GLN A 119 11.80 8.97 13.05
N ALA A 120 10.55 8.89 12.62
CA ALA A 120 9.70 10.07 12.40
C ALA A 120 9.45 10.86 13.69
N ILE A 121 9.17 10.20 14.82
CA ILE A 121 9.03 10.85 16.13
C ILE A 121 10.32 11.60 16.50
N LYS A 122 11.48 10.97 16.28
CA LYS A 122 12.80 11.55 16.55
C LYS A 122 13.13 12.73 15.62
N GLU A 123 12.79 12.65 14.33
CA GLU A 123 13.03 13.71 13.34
C GLU A 123 12.13 14.93 13.55
N ASN A 124 10.88 14.74 14.00
CA ASN A 124 9.98 15.83 14.35
C ASN A 124 10.31 16.48 15.71
N GLY A 125 11.34 16.01 16.41
CA GLY A 125 11.81 16.63 17.66
C GLY A 125 10.76 16.68 18.76
N ILE A 126 9.83 15.72 18.81
CA ILE A 126 8.75 15.72 19.81
C ILE A 126 9.35 15.36 21.19
N ASN A 127 9.95 16.35 21.85
CA ASN A 127 10.42 16.25 23.21
C ASN A 127 9.29 16.57 24.19
N TYR A 128 9.17 15.78 25.25
CA TYR A 128 8.20 16.02 26.31
C TYR A 128 8.38 17.42 26.93
N ASP A 129 9.63 17.80 27.23
CA ASP A 129 9.92 19.05 27.94
C ASP A 129 9.62 20.30 27.09
N GLU A 130 9.82 20.24 25.76
CA GLU A 130 9.48 21.36 24.85
C GLU A 130 7.97 21.49 24.64
N VAL A 131 7.22 20.38 24.67
CA VAL A 131 5.76 20.39 24.63
C VAL A 131 5.18 20.95 25.93
N GLU A 132 5.69 20.54 27.09
CA GLU A 132 5.31 21.08 28.40
C GLU A 132 5.59 22.60 28.46
N LEU A 133 6.77 23.04 27.99
CA LEU A 133 7.13 24.46 27.93
C LEU A 133 6.18 25.26 27.02
N CYS A 134 5.93 24.80 25.78
CA CYS A 134 4.98 25.45 24.87
C CYS A 134 3.56 25.54 25.47
N LEU A 135 3.11 24.52 26.21
CA LEU A 135 1.80 24.52 26.86
C LEU A 135 1.75 25.52 28.03
N GLN A 136 2.84 25.66 28.78
CA GLN A 136 2.94 26.62 29.86
C GLN A 136 2.97 28.07 29.33
N GLU A 137 3.81 28.34 28.31
CA GLU A 137 3.86 29.63 27.62
C GLU A 137 2.51 30.01 27.01
N LEU A 138 1.80 29.06 26.39
CA LEU A 138 0.45 29.26 25.86
C LEU A 138 -0.56 29.64 26.95
N ASN A 139 -0.53 28.98 28.11
CA ASN A 139 -1.42 29.32 29.22
C ASN A 139 -1.12 30.72 29.77
N GLU A 140 0.16 31.10 29.88
CA GLU A 140 0.58 32.44 30.32
C GLU A 140 0.19 33.53 29.29
N CYS A 141 0.21 33.21 28.00
CA CYS A 141 -0.36 34.06 26.94
C CYS A 141 -1.88 34.22 27.05
N ILE A 142 -2.61 33.15 27.38
CA ILE A 142 -4.07 33.20 27.58
C ILE A 142 -4.42 34.04 28.82
N GLU A 143 -3.70 33.87 29.93
CA GLU A 143 -3.91 34.64 31.16
C GLU A 143 -3.58 36.13 30.98
N SER A 144 -2.48 36.46 30.30
CA SER A 144 -2.13 37.85 29.99
C SER A 144 -3.10 38.48 28.99
N GLN A 145 -3.57 37.75 27.96
CA GLN A 145 -4.61 38.24 27.05
C GLN A 145 -5.92 38.52 27.80
N LYS A 146 -6.31 37.64 28.73
CA LYS A 146 -7.48 37.85 29.59
C LYS A 146 -7.32 39.06 30.52
N GLN A 147 -6.14 39.30 31.09
CA GLN A 147 -5.87 40.52 31.86
C GLN A 147 -5.94 41.79 30.99
N ILE A 148 -5.45 41.74 29.75
CA ILE A 148 -5.56 42.86 28.80
C ILE A 148 -7.04 43.13 28.48
N GLU A 149 -7.84 42.08 28.24
CA GLU A 149 -9.28 42.20 28.01
C GLU A 149 -10.02 42.71 29.25
N GLU A 150 -9.65 42.29 30.45
CA GLU A 150 -10.20 42.80 31.72
C GLU A 150 -9.83 44.28 31.93
N ILE A 151 -8.59 44.69 31.67
CA ILE A 151 -8.16 46.10 31.76
C ILE A 151 -8.84 46.95 30.69
N LEU A 152 -8.91 46.49 29.44
CA LEU A 152 -9.54 47.23 28.36
C LEU A 152 -11.07 47.33 28.55
N GLY A 153 -11.71 46.25 28.99
CA GLY A 153 -13.14 46.20 29.29
C GLY A 153 -13.50 47.02 30.54
N SER A 154 -12.67 47.01 31.58
CA SER A 154 -12.88 47.88 32.76
C SER A 154 -12.54 49.34 32.48
N ASN A 155 -11.59 49.64 31.60
CA ASN A 155 -11.32 51.01 31.14
C ASN A 155 -12.42 51.51 30.18
N ALA A 156 -13.03 50.64 29.39
CA ALA A 156 -14.23 50.96 28.61
C ALA A 156 -15.47 51.19 29.51
N ALA A 157 -15.57 50.48 30.64
CA ALA A 157 -16.58 50.74 31.67
C ALA A 157 -16.27 51.94 32.59
N GLY A 158 -15.03 52.46 32.54
CA GLY A 158 -14.57 53.64 33.29
C GLY A 158 -14.50 54.92 32.45
N ALA A 159 -14.60 54.80 31.12
CA ALA A 159 -15.03 55.89 30.28
C ALA A 159 -16.54 56.02 30.42
N GLU A 160 -16.98 56.94 31.27
CA GLU A 160 -18.36 57.47 31.26
C GLU A 160 -18.55 58.25 29.95
N ILE A 161 -18.66 57.53 28.83
CA ILE A 161 -19.35 58.03 27.66
C ILE A 161 -20.83 57.90 28.03
N GLU A 162 -21.45 59.00 28.41
CA GLU A 162 -22.88 58.98 28.75
C GLU A 162 -23.66 58.56 27.50
N ASP A 163 -24.61 57.62 27.63
CA ASP A 163 -25.42 57.16 26.49
C ASP A 163 -26.12 58.35 25.79
N GLU A 164 -26.35 59.46 26.50
CA GLU A 164 -26.94 60.69 25.97
C GLU A 164 -25.98 61.48 25.04
N ASP A 165 -24.66 61.46 25.28
CA ASP A 165 -23.65 61.99 24.33
C ASP A 165 -23.63 61.15 23.04
N ILE A 166 -23.75 59.81 23.17
CA ILE A 166 -23.82 58.90 22.02
C ILE A 166 -25.14 59.07 21.26
N GLU A 167 -26.26 59.27 21.95
CA GLU A 167 -27.56 59.57 21.32
C GLU A 167 -27.54 60.93 20.61
N GLU A 168 -26.84 61.95 21.12
CA GLU A 168 -26.69 63.24 20.44
C GLU A 168 -25.77 63.13 19.21
N GLU A 169 -24.61 62.46 19.29
CA GLU A 169 -23.76 62.17 18.12
C GLU A 169 -24.49 61.31 17.06
N LEU A 170 -25.25 60.29 17.48
CA LEU A 170 -26.05 59.46 16.58
C LEU A 170 -27.13 60.28 15.86
N LYS A 171 -27.80 61.17 16.58
CA LYS A 171 -28.82 62.08 16.03
C LYS A 171 -28.22 63.12 15.11
N GLU A 172 -27.02 63.63 15.39
CA GLU A 172 -26.26 64.47 14.47
C GLU A 172 -25.87 63.69 13.20
N LEU A 173 -25.43 62.44 13.32
CA LEU A 173 -25.17 61.57 12.18
C LEU A 173 -26.44 61.28 11.35
N GLU A 174 -27.58 61.00 11.97
CA GLU A 174 -28.88 60.85 11.30
C GLU A 174 -29.32 62.15 10.60
N MET A 175 -29.11 63.30 11.22
CA MET A 175 -29.45 64.60 10.62
C MET A 175 -28.53 64.94 9.44
N ASN A 176 -27.22 64.68 9.56
CA ASN A 176 -26.26 64.79 8.45
C ASN A 176 -26.56 63.80 7.31
N PHE A 177 -27.12 62.62 7.61
CA PHE A 177 -27.60 61.68 6.59
C PHE A 177 -28.90 62.16 5.92
N ALA A 178 -29.75 62.87 6.66
CA ALA A 178 -30.99 63.48 6.14
C ALA A 178 -30.76 64.79 5.35
N GLU A 179 -29.68 65.52 5.64
CA GLU A 179 -29.30 66.77 4.94
C GLU A 179 -28.56 66.56 3.61
N VAL A 180 -28.38 65.31 3.16
CA VAL A 180 -27.96 64.99 1.79
C VAL A 180 -29.19 64.72 0.92
N PRO A 181 -29.79 65.72 0.24
CA PRO A 181 -30.84 65.48 -0.73
C PRO A 181 -30.27 64.73 -1.94
N THR A 182 -30.71 63.47 -2.08
CA THR A 182 -30.33 62.57 -3.17
C THR A 182 -30.70 63.12 -4.56
N GLN A 183 -29.79 63.83 -5.23
CA GLN A 183 -29.86 64.04 -6.69
C GLN A 183 -28.52 63.84 -7.40
N THR A 184 -28.47 62.72 -8.13
CA THR A 184 -27.70 62.50 -9.38
C THR A 184 -26.18 62.70 -9.36
N SER A 185 -25.43 61.62 -9.13
CA SER A 185 -24.56 61.02 -10.17
C SER A 185 -23.96 59.70 -9.69
N THR A 186 -23.86 58.73 -10.59
CA THR A 186 -23.25 57.41 -10.36
C THR A 186 -21.77 57.49 -9.99
N GLY A 187 -21.34 56.67 -9.01
CA GLY A 187 -19.96 56.22 -8.85
C GLY A 187 -19.31 56.60 -7.52
N VAL A 188 -19.44 55.72 -6.53
CA VAL A 188 -18.50 55.65 -5.39
C VAL A 188 -18.19 54.18 -5.11
N ASP A 189 -16.89 53.88 -5.08
CA ASP A 189 -16.33 52.62 -4.58
C ASP A 189 -16.43 52.56 -3.05
N ALA A 190 -16.42 51.33 -2.51
CA ALA A 190 -16.03 50.97 -1.14
C ALA A 190 -16.88 51.55 0.05
N VAL A 191 -17.25 50.79 1.08
CA VAL A 191 -17.07 49.36 1.41
C VAL A 191 -18.10 48.95 2.49
N VAL A 192 -18.14 47.67 2.87
CA VAL A 192 -19.07 47.02 3.84
C VAL A 192 -20.44 46.63 3.26
N ALA A 193 -20.42 45.66 2.35
CA ALA A 193 -21.45 44.63 2.25
C ALA A 193 -20.74 43.25 2.22
N GLY A 194 -21.26 42.29 2.97
CA GLY A 194 -20.49 41.12 3.41
C GLY A 194 -20.12 40.11 2.32
N THR A 195 -18.96 39.47 2.53
CA THR A 195 -18.73 38.00 2.44
C THR A 195 -19.01 37.23 1.14
N GLN A 196 -19.55 37.84 0.09
CA GLN A 196 -19.91 37.13 -1.14
C GLN A 196 -18.73 37.01 -2.12
N GLY A 197 -17.95 38.08 -2.30
CA GLY A 197 -16.93 38.17 -3.37
C GLY A 197 -15.64 37.35 -3.14
N THR A 198 -15.36 36.91 -1.91
CA THR A 198 -14.18 36.08 -1.61
C THR A 198 -14.34 34.64 -2.08
N ALA A 199 -15.58 34.11 -2.07
CA ALA A 199 -15.88 32.77 -2.55
C ALA A 199 -15.67 32.64 -4.06
N ASP A 200 -16.12 33.63 -4.84
CA ASP A 200 -15.95 33.65 -6.30
C ASP A 200 -14.48 33.82 -6.70
N ALA A 201 -13.72 34.68 -6.00
CA ALA A 201 -12.28 34.84 -6.23
C ALA A 201 -11.48 33.56 -5.90
N LEU A 202 -11.87 32.83 -4.85
CA LEU A 202 -11.30 31.51 -4.54
C LEU A 202 -11.69 30.44 -5.56
N SER A 203 -12.94 30.46 -6.05
CA SER A 203 -13.43 29.55 -7.09
C SER A 203 -12.72 29.76 -8.43
N GLU A 204 -12.47 31.01 -8.82
CA GLU A 204 -11.70 31.34 -10.04
C GLU A 204 -10.22 30.94 -9.89
N SER A 205 -9.65 31.11 -8.69
CA SER A 205 -8.28 30.69 -8.39
C SER A 205 -8.11 29.17 -8.40
N LEU A 206 -9.09 28.42 -7.86
CA LEU A 206 -9.14 26.96 -7.94
C LEU A 206 -9.36 26.48 -9.38
N SER A 207 -10.18 27.16 -10.18
CA SER A 207 -10.39 26.84 -11.59
C SER A 207 -9.16 27.09 -12.47
N LYS A 208 -8.28 28.02 -12.07
CA LYS A 208 -6.96 28.24 -12.71
C LYS A 208 -5.93 27.19 -12.30
N LEU A 209 -6.17 26.42 -11.24
CA LEU A 209 -5.31 25.30 -10.84
C LEU A 209 -5.63 24.07 -11.71
N HIS A 210 -4.99 23.99 -12.86
CA HIS A 210 -5.21 22.94 -13.86
C HIS A 210 -4.72 21.57 -13.38
N LEU A 211 -5.48 20.88 -12.52
CA LEU A 211 -5.23 19.48 -12.16
C LEU A 211 -5.40 18.62 -13.42
N THR A 212 -4.28 18.30 -14.07
CA THR A 212 -4.23 17.35 -15.17
C THR A 212 -4.55 15.96 -14.66
N HIS A 213 -5.82 15.54 -14.81
CA HIS A 213 -6.21 14.14 -14.73
C HIS A 213 -5.62 13.38 -15.93
N ASN A 214 -4.30 13.18 -15.92
CA ASN A 214 -3.60 12.31 -16.85
C ASN A 214 -3.67 10.85 -16.39
N ALA A 215 -4.91 10.37 -16.29
CA ALA A 215 -5.22 8.96 -16.41
C ALA A 215 -6.17 8.80 -17.60
N ARG A 216 -5.75 7.97 -18.57
CA ARG A 216 -6.55 7.43 -19.68
C ARG A 216 -6.79 8.35 -20.90
N LYS A 217 -5.76 8.47 -21.76
CA LYS A 217 -5.85 8.30 -23.23
C LYS A 217 -4.47 8.45 -23.90
N ASP A 218 -3.69 7.36 -23.90
CA ASP A 218 -2.56 7.15 -24.82
C ASP A 218 -2.55 5.68 -25.28
N LEU A 219 -3.67 5.31 -25.91
CA LEU A 219 -3.77 4.21 -26.86
C LEU A 219 -4.44 4.83 -28.10
N GLU A 220 -3.96 4.45 -29.29
CA GLU A 220 -4.41 4.96 -30.62
C GLU A 220 -3.81 6.31 -31.09
N ALA A 221 -2.47 6.41 -31.27
CA ALA A 221 -1.88 7.37 -32.22
C ALA A 221 -0.39 7.11 -32.65
N GLU A 222 0.07 5.87 -32.87
CA GLU A 222 1.26 5.63 -33.71
C GLU A 222 1.08 4.35 -34.55
N HIS A 223 0.48 4.49 -35.72
CA HIS A 223 0.47 3.45 -36.74
C HIS A 223 0.45 4.03 -38.18
N ALA A 224 1.37 4.97 -38.46
CA ALA A 224 1.80 5.39 -39.79
C ALA A 224 2.96 6.40 -39.65
N VAL A 225 3.98 6.49 -40.51
CA VAL A 225 4.48 5.66 -41.63
C VAL A 225 5.92 6.16 -41.90
N GLU A 226 6.89 5.27 -42.13
CA GLU A 226 8.03 5.39 -43.08
C GLU A 226 9.00 4.21 -42.82
N SER A 227 9.28 3.25 -43.70
CA SER A 227 9.57 3.23 -45.16
C SER A 227 11.05 3.43 -45.50
N MET A 228 11.65 2.38 -46.10
CA MET A 228 12.98 2.34 -46.75
C MET A 228 14.21 2.56 -45.83
N GLY A 229 15.34 1.85 -45.97
CA GLY A 229 15.71 0.76 -46.87
C GLY A 229 17.24 0.60 -46.96
N ALA A 230 17.72 -0.52 -47.52
CA ALA A 230 19.15 -0.85 -47.79
C ALA A 230 20.02 -1.22 -46.55
N MET A 231 21.04 -2.09 -46.61
CA MET A 231 21.49 -3.02 -47.67
C MET A 231 22.53 -4.04 -47.11
N SER A 232 22.49 -5.31 -47.58
CA SER A 232 23.64 -6.27 -47.64
C SER A 232 24.32 -6.66 -46.29
N LYS A 233 24.95 -7.83 -46.06
CA LYS A 233 25.36 -9.03 -46.83
C LYS A 233 25.74 -10.13 -45.78
N ASP A 234 26.04 -11.40 -46.05
CA ASP A 234 26.07 -12.27 -47.24
C ASP A 234 25.95 -13.75 -46.78
N GLY A 235 25.82 -14.71 -47.71
CA GLY A 235 26.28 -16.10 -47.54
C GLY A 235 25.49 -17.09 -46.66
N ASN A 236 24.71 -17.97 -47.31
CA ASN A 236 25.14 -19.38 -47.40
C ASN A 236 24.57 -20.05 -48.67
N ARG A 237 25.35 -20.93 -49.29
CA ARG A 237 24.98 -21.76 -50.44
C ARG A 237 25.15 -23.22 -50.06
N GLU A 238 24.07 -24.00 -50.06
CA GLU A 238 24.17 -25.44 -50.25
C GLU A 238 22.83 -26.06 -50.66
N ALA A 239 22.77 -26.64 -51.86
CA ALA A 239 22.03 -27.86 -52.21
C ALA A 239 22.14 -28.14 -53.72
N VAL A 240 21.99 -29.42 -54.08
CA VAL A 240 21.88 -29.96 -55.45
C VAL A 240 23.18 -29.97 -56.26
N LEU A 241 23.91 -31.09 -56.12
CA LEU A 241 24.59 -31.72 -57.25
C LEU A 241 23.79 -32.97 -57.64
N SER A 242 23.40 -33.01 -58.92
CA SER A 242 23.38 -34.22 -59.73
C SER A 242 24.62 -34.18 -60.63
#